data_AF-A0AAD0T687-F1
#
_entry.id   AF-A0AAD0T687-F1
#
_cell.length_a   1.000
_cell.length_b   1.000
_cell.length_c   1.000
_cell.angle_alpha   90.00
_cell.angle_beta   90.00
_cell.angle_gamma   90.00
#
_symmetry.space_group_name_H-M   'P 1'
#
loop_
_entity.id
_entity.type
_entity.pdbx_description
1 polymer ?
#
loop_
_entity_poly.entity_id
_entity_poly.type
_entity_poly.pdbx_seq_one_letter_code
_entity_poly.pdbx_strand_id
1 'polypeptide(L)'
;MRAKLKYYSLILICLLATAELFAQKSQTFEFDDNKDKVIDNIFRYVDGALVEHLNDRNYDQKYDYKMQVKGNITRIEADNDFDGKFDRLEIISNKGASSQYQLYDINDGKKKLIVDREISNLDHRETLSNESNIKCSYENFLRGLEGVDDFIDNFDPIISRIGGGVFEFTPGVQIHKSCLDNLGDEKFPRMLRNALDKGLSCLSDLASQDKDKSMKGEISNLLNFFNIQLSGKVNPTKFICHNKNYNWNNGVVGYASTSEVEIKSLGIKHPFVSLNPKMEKSFFGGIKNGPSTDELEGVMFHEMIHNFGYRHGTGVDTSYGCEACCFGNDKAKKYACNICVGKYKDEMDSAYIRDMALMSKESGLVSAELFLYNNIERIPVNQENIESFFIGLATRGPGVLQEFKKQMEQKGYKIRETSETKELIRDAKNYRPINSFIAKVSEAYARALVTSFVDKESSKAKTALRMQITSKSLFEIADENARDSQFAAKLGRGIRMLEELL
;
A
#
# COMPACT_ATOMS: atom_id res chain seq x y z
N MET A 1 8.38 26.83 69.22
CA MET A 1 7.54 25.82 68.52
C MET A 1 6.70 26.39 67.35
N ARG A 2 7.16 27.40 66.59
CA ARG A 2 6.42 27.91 65.41
C ARG A 2 7.20 27.89 64.08
N ALA A 3 8.45 27.46 64.10
CA ALA A 3 9.31 27.43 62.90
C ALA A 3 9.42 26.05 62.23
N LYS A 4 9.07 24.95 62.92
CA LYS A 4 9.18 23.58 62.37
C LYS A 4 7.93 23.09 61.61
N LEU A 5 6.79 23.80 61.68
CA LEU A 5 5.56 23.40 60.98
C LEU A 5 5.48 23.87 59.51
N LYS A 6 6.28 24.86 59.11
CA LYS A 6 6.27 25.39 57.73
C LYS A 6 7.10 24.54 56.74
N TYR A 7 8.10 23.80 57.22
CA TYR A 7 8.94 22.97 56.36
C TYR A 7 8.28 21.65 55.94
N TYR A 8 7.48 21.03 56.82
CA TYR A 8 6.73 19.82 56.46
C TYR A 8 5.55 20.10 55.52
N SER A 9 4.98 21.31 55.57
CA SER A 9 3.89 21.71 54.68
C SER A 9 4.36 21.98 53.24
N LEU A 10 5.59 22.49 53.05
CA LEU A 10 6.17 22.69 51.71
C LEU A 10 6.63 21.38 51.06
N ILE A 11 7.17 20.44 51.85
CA ILE A 11 7.62 19.14 51.34
C ILE A 11 6.43 18.25 50.94
N LEU A 12 5.29 18.35 51.63
CA LEU A 12 4.07 17.63 51.25
C LEU A 12 3.42 18.20 49.96
N ILE A 13 3.52 19.51 49.73
CA ILE A 13 3.05 20.15 48.48
C ILE A 13 3.99 19.84 47.30
N CYS A 14 5.31 19.70 47.53
CA CYS A 14 6.24 19.25 46.49
C CYS A 14 6.14 17.74 46.18
N LEU A 15 5.69 16.90 47.12
CA LEU A 15 5.46 15.46 46.88
C LEU A 15 4.09 15.16 46.26
N LEU A 16 3.12 16.07 46.36
CA LEU A 16 1.84 15.97 45.65
C LEU A 16 1.88 16.51 44.21
N ALA A 17 3.00 17.13 43.79
CA ALA A 17 3.20 17.65 42.44
C ALA A 17 3.96 16.69 41.49
N THR A 18 4.30 15.47 41.93
CA THR A 18 5.05 14.50 41.09
C THR A 18 4.36 13.15 40.93
N ALA A 19 3.06 13.09 41.20
CA ALA A 19 2.22 11.97 40.80
C ALA A 19 1.02 12.47 39.99
N GLU A 20 1.26 13.33 39.00
CA GLU A 20 0.48 13.18 37.78
C GLU A 20 0.86 11.81 37.21
N LEU A 21 0.16 10.76 37.66
CA LEU A 21 -0.04 9.62 36.79
C LEU A 21 -0.59 10.23 35.50
N PHE A 22 0.23 10.28 34.45
CA PHE A 22 -0.23 10.57 33.11
C PHE A 22 -1.30 9.53 32.79
N ALA A 23 -2.56 9.86 33.08
CA ALA A 23 -3.68 9.01 32.76
C ALA A 23 -3.69 8.91 31.24
N GLN A 24 -3.40 7.71 30.75
CA GLN A 24 -3.31 7.45 29.33
C GLN A 24 -4.62 7.87 28.67
N LYS A 25 -4.56 8.75 27.68
CA LYS A 25 -5.80 9.28 27.07
C LYS A 25 -6.33 8.21 26.13
N SER A 26 -7.35 7.48 26.57
CA SER A 26 -8.04 6.50 25.74
C SER A 26 -9.26 7.12 25.05
N GLN A 27 -9.47 6.76 23.78
CA GLN A 27 -10.63 7.12 22.98
C GLN A 27 -11.16 5.87 22.29
N THR A 28 -12.46 5.78 22.12
CA THR A 28 -13.14 4.69 21.38
C THR A 28 -14.08 5.31 20.36
N PHE A 29 -14.05 4.75 19.15
CA PHE A 29 -14.92 5.12 18.04
C PHE A 29 -15.67 3.88 17.59
N GLU A 30 -16.98 4.01 17.42
CA GLU A 30 -17.90 2.92 17.11
C GLU A 30 -18.71 3.32 15.88
N PHE A 31 -18.86 2.39 14.93
CA PHE A 31 -19.55 2.61 13.67
C PHE A 31 -20.54 1.48 13.38
N ASP A 32 -21.74 1.88 12.96
CA ASP A 32 -22.80 1.04 12.41
C ASP A 32 -22.82 1.32 10.90
N ASP A 33 -22.03 0.54 10.16
CA ASP A 33 -21.75 0.77 8.74
C ASP A 33 -22.95 0.35 7.88
N ASN A 34 -23.70 -0.66 8.32
CA ASN A 34 -24.85 -1.18 7.59
C ASN A 34 -26.20 -0.53 7.99
N LYS A 35 -26.20 0.31 9.04
CA LYS A 35 -27.33 1.05 9.63
C LYS A 35 -28.41 0.17 10.26
N ASP A 36 -28.04 -0.98 10.82
CA ASP A 36 -28.95 -1.92 11.48
C ASP A 36 -29.06 -1.73 13.01
N LYS A 37 -28.33 -0.74 13.55
CA LYS A 37 -28.20 -0.40 14.98
C LYS A 37 -27.31 -1.36 15.77
N VAL A 38 -26.56 -2.23 15.10
CA VAL A 38 -25.47 -3.01 15.67
C VAL A 38 -24.13 -2.35 15.29
N ILE A 39 -23.15 -2.43 16.20
CA ILE A 39 -21.83 -1.84 15.95
C ILE A 39 -20.98 -2.84 15.18
N ASP A 40 -20.66 -2.48 13.94
CA ASP A 40 -19.85 -3.28 13.02
C ASP A 40 -18.35 -3.05 13.26
N ASN A 41 -17.97 -1.81 13.57
CA ASN A 41 -16.57 -1.42 13.69
C ASN A 41 -16.27 -0.72 15.02
N ILE A 42 -15.20 -1.14 15.69
CA ILE A 42 -14.69 -0.52 16.92
C ILE A 42 -13.21 -0.22 16.77
N PHE A 43 -12.83 1.04 16.98
CA PHE A 43 -11.44 1.48 17.02
C PHE A 43 -11.11 2.05 18.39
N ARG A 44 -10.02 1.58 19.00
CA ARG A 44 -9.52 2.13 20.27
C ARG A 44 -8.17 2.77 20.08
N TYR A 45 -8.09 4.02 20.49
CA TYR A 45 -6.86 4.80 20.49
C TYR A 45 -6.42 5.06 21.92
N VAL A 46 -5.10 5.06 22.10
CA VAL A 46 -4.46 5.34 23.37
C VAL A 46 -3.30 6.29 23.09
N ASP A 47 -3.31 7.45 23.74
CA ASP A 47 -2.41 8.58 23.46
C ASP A 47 -2.37 8.98 21.96
N GLY A 48 -3.52 8.82 21.30
CA GLY A 48 -3.69 9.15 19.88
C GLY A 48 -3.09 8.13 18.91
N ALA A 49 -2.60 6.97 19.38
CA ALA A 49 -2.18 5.84 18.56
C ALA A 49 -3.23 4.71 18.58
N LEU A 50 -3.46 4.04 17.44
CA LEU A 50 -4.39 2.92 17.35
C LEU A 50 -3.82 1.70 18.10
N VAL A 51 -4.61 1.12 19.00
CA VAL A 51 -4.21 -0.07 19.76
C VAL A 51 -5.14 -1.27 19.60
N GLU A 52 -6.37 -1.06 19.15
CA GLU A 52 -7.33 -2.15 18.88
C GLU A 52 -8.27 -1.75 17.74
N HIS A 53 -8.54 -2.72 16.85
CA HIS A 53 -9.58 -2.62 15.83
C HIS A 53 -10.35 -3.95 15.77
N LEU A 54 -11.67 -3.87 15.95
CA LEU A 54 -12.60 -4.98 15.80
C LEU A 54 -13.54 -4.67 14.64
N ASN A 55 -13.82 -5.68 13.81
CA ASN A 55 -14.65 -5.50 12.62
C ASN A 55 -15.48 -6.76 12.32
N ASP A 56 -16.77 -6.54 12.06
CA ASP A 56 -17.74 -7.49 11.54
C ASP A 56 -17.92 -7.20 10.04
N ARG A 57 -17.12 -7.88 9.21
CA ARG A 57 -17.02 -7.64 7.76
C ARG A 57 -18.20 -8.24 7.00
N ASN A 58 -18.91 -9.22 7.58
CA ASN A 58 -20.04 -9.91 6.97
C ASN A 58 -21.41 -9.54 7.59
N TYR A 59 -21.43 -8.70 8.62
CA TYR A 59 -22.60 -8.23 9.35
C TYR A 59 -23.44 -9.34 9.99
N ASP A 60 -22.76 -10.37 10.53
CA ASP A 60 -23.40 -11.49 11.21
C ASP A 60 -23.47 -11.34 12.74
N GLN A 61 -23.09 -10.15 13.23
CA GLN A 61 -23.01 -9.75 14.64
C GLN A 61 -21.85 -10.41 15.40
N LYS A 62 -20.84 -10.91 14.68
CA LYS A 62 -19.60 -11.42 15.26
C LYS A 62 -18.41 -10.76 14.59
N TYR A 63 -17.44 -10.35 15.40
CA TYR A 63 -16.18 -9.84 14.88
C TYR A 63 -15.36 -10.96 14.26
N ASP A 64 -15.28 -10.96 12.93
CA ASP A 64 -14.45 -11.84 12.13
C ASP A 64 -13.04 -11.27 11.89
N TYR A 65 -12.76 -10.03 12.33
CA TYR A 65 -11.43 -9.43 12.32
C TYR A 65 -11.10 -8.76 13.66
N LYS A 66 -9.87 -8.97 14.12
CA LYS A 66 -9.34 -8.40 15.35
C LYS A 66 -7.87 -8.04 15.24
N MET A 67 -7.55 -6.75 15.27
CA MET A 67 -6.20 -6.23 15.47
C MET A 67 -6.00 -5.82 16.94
N GLN A 68 -4.85 -6.17 17.50
CA GLN A 68 -4.38 -5.67 18.79
C GLN A 68 -2.90 -5.28 18.73
N VAL A 69 -2.57 -4.11 19.27
CA VAL A 69 -1.18 -3.63 19.41
C VAL A 69 -0.78 -3.68 20.88
N LYS A 70 0.31 -4.40 21.17
CA LYS A 70 0.90 -4.47 22.52
C LYS A 70 2.40 -4.21 22.44
N GLY A 71 2.80 -3.02 22.87
CA GLY A 71 4.17 -2.55 22.70
C GLY A 71 4.51 -2.47 21.21
N ASN A 72 5.59 -3.11 20.80
CA ASN A 72 6.03 -3.14 19.40
C ASN A 72 5.44 -4.30 18.58
N ILE A 73 4.45 -5.03 19.10
CA ILE A 73 3.85 -6.19 18.43
C ILE A 73 2.41 -5.87 18.06
N THR A 74 2.09 -5.99 16.79
CA THR A 74 0.72 -6.03 16.28
C THR A 74 0.33 -7.48 16.01
N ARG A 75 -0.81 -7.90 16.54
CA ARG A 75 -1.43 -9.20 16.29
C ARG A 75 -2.73 -8.97 15.53
N ILE A 76 -2.93 -9.68 14.44
CA ILE A 76 -4.17 -9.64 13.65
C ILE A 76 -4.72 -11.06 13.56
N GLU A 77 -5.97 -11.25 13.94
CA GLU A 77 -6.72 -12.50 13.77
C GLU A 77 -7.87 -12.25 12.79
N ALA A 78 -8.04 -13.12 11.82
CA ALA A 78 -9.08 -13.02 10.80
C ALA A 78 -9.75 -14.38 10.55
N ASP A 79 -11.07 -14.35 10.39
CA ASP A 79 -11.93 -15.43 9.93
C ASP A 79 -12.32 -15.07 8.49
N ASN A 80 -11.68 -15.69 7.51
CA ASN A 80 -11.82 -15.27 6.10
C ASN A 80 -12.87 -16.09 5.35
N ASP A 81 -13.31 -17.22 5.89
CA ASP A 81 -14.45 -17.98 5.35
C ASP A 81 -15.76 -17.78 6.11
N PHE A 82 -15.73 -16.96 7.17
CA PHE A 82 -16.88 -16.56 7.97
C PHE A 82 -17.59 -17.75 8.63
N ASP A 83 -16.83 -18.78 9.03
CA ASP A 83 -17.36 -19.96 9.71
C ASP A 83 -17.53 -19.76 11.24
N GLY A 84 -17.11 -18.61 11.74
CA GLY A 84 -17.12 -18.22 13.15
C GLY A 84 -15.85 -18.59 13.90
N LYS A 85 -14.78 -19.02 13.21
CA LYS A 85 -13.48 -19.33 13.79
C LYS A 85 -12.36 -18.63 13.01
N PHE A 86 -11.42 -18.05 13.76
CA PHE A 86 -10.23 -17.47 13.14
C PHE A 86 -9.39 -18.55 12.44
N ASP A 87 -9.25 -18.41 11.13
CA ASP A 87 -8.47 -19.27 10.24
C ASP A 87 -7.06 -18.70 9.96
N ARG A 88 -6.81 -17.45 10.38
CA ARG A 88 -5.57 -16.72 10.10
C ARG A 88 -5.07 -15.93 11.29
N LEU A 89 -3.74 -15.91 11.44
CA LEU A 89 -3.04 -15.07 12.41
C LEU A 89 -1.82 -14.40 11.78
N GLU A 90 -1.75 -13.08 11.90
CA GLU A 90 -0.59 -12.28 11.55
C GLU A 90 0.07 -11.71 12.80
N ILE A 91 1.41 -11.73 12.82
CA ILE A 91 2.21 -11.10 13.85
C ILE A 91 3.21 -10.17 13.17
N ILE A 92 3.13 -8.88 13.48
CA ILE A 92 4.04 -7.85 13.00
C ILE A 92 4.83 -7.35 14.21
N SER A 93 6.13 -7.65 14.26
CA SER A 93 7.03 -7.20 15.32
C SER A 93 7.89 -6.04 14.83
N ASN A 94 7.59 -4.83 15.26
CA ASN A 94 8.28 -3.60 14.87
C ASN A 94 9.69 -3.53 15.48
N LYS A 95 10.69 -3.31 14.61
CA LYS A 95 12.13 -3.16 14.91
C LYS A 95 12.65 -1.75 14.56
N GLY A 96 11.76 -0.77 14.39
CA GLY A 96 12.06 0.59 13.95
C GLY A 96 11.83 0.75 12.45
N ALA A 97 12.89 0.76 11.64
CA ALA A 97 12.79 0.97 10.20
C ALA A 97 12.15 -0.23 9.45
N SER A 98 12.15 -1.41 10.07
CA SER A 98 11.58 -2.65 9.53
C SER A 98 10.78 -3.39 10.60
N SER A 99 9.98 -4.36 10.16
CA SER A 99 9.25 -5.29 11.03
C SER A 99 9.52 -6.73 10.63
N GLN A 100 9.50 -7.63 11.61
CA GLN A 100 9.31 -9.05 11.31
C GLN A 100 7.83 -9.30 11.04
N TYR A 101 7.51 -9.87 9.88
CA TYR A 101 6.18 -10.33 9.50
C TYR A 101 6.11 -11.85 9.57
N GLN A 102 5.15 -12.35 10.34
CA GLN A 102 4.84 -13.77 10.43
C GLN A 102 3.35 -13.99 10.13
N LEU A 103 3.08 -14.93 9.21
CA LEU A 103 1.74 -15.36 8.85
C LEU A 103 1.54 -16.82 9.22
N TYR A 104 0.46 -17.11 9.93
CA TYR A 104 0.07 -18.46 10.33
C TYR A 104 -1.32 -18.80 9.78
N ASP A 105 -1.43 -19.98 9.17
CA ASP A 105 -2.73 -20.62 8.94
C ASP A 105 -3.15 -21.36 10.22
N ILE A 106 -4.42 -21.23 10.57
CA ILE A 106 -5.03 -21.90 11.72
C ILE A 106 -6.03 -22.93 11.19
N ASN A 107 -5.74 -24.21 11.41
CA ASN A 107 -6.66 -25.30 11.07
C ASN A 107 -6.94 -26.11 12.34
N ASP A 108 -8.20 -26.18 12.75
CA ASP A 108 -8.64 -26.88 13.98
C ASP A 108 -7.83 -26.47 15.22
N GLY A 109 -7.55 -25.18 15.36
CA GLY A 109 -6.78 -24.61 16.48
C GLY A 109 -5.27 -24.86 16.42
N LYS A 110 -4.75 -25.57 15.41
CA LYS A 110 -3.32 -25.75 15.19
C LYS A 110 -2.77 -24.67 14.27
N LYS A 111 -1.71 -24.00 14.72
CA LYS A 111 -1.03 -22.94 13.96
C LYS A 111 0.09 -23.54 13.11
N LYS A 112 0.12 -23.18 11.82
CA LYS A 112 1.19 -23.51 10.89
C LYS A 112 1.79 -22.22 10.35
N LEU A 113 3.08 -21.99 10.59
CA LEU A 113 3.79 -20.84 10.02
C LEU A 113 3.92 -21.01 8.50
N ILE A 114 3.46 -20.03 7.74
CA ILE A 114 3.47 -20.03 6.27
C ILE A 114 4.42 -18.97 5.72
N VAL A 115 4.53 -17.81 6.38
CA VAL A 115 5.44 -16.73 5.99
C VAL A 115 6.23 -16.29 7.22
N ASP A 116 7.53 -16.11 7.05
CA ASP A 116 8.40 -15.46 8.03
C ASP A 116 9.43 -14.61 7.28
N ARG A 117 9.26 -13.29 7.29
CA ARG A 117 10.14 -12.38 6.55
C ARG A 117 10.22 -11.00 7.18
N GLU A 118 11.24 -10.25 6.80
CA GLU A 118 11.36 -8.84 7.16
C GLU A 118 10.61 -7.98 6.14
N ILE A 119 9.79 -7.05 6.63
CA ILE A 119 9.08 -6.05 5.82
C ILE A 119 9.51 -4.64 6.24
N SER A 120 9.46 -3.67 5.32
CA SER A 120 9.74 -2.28 5.66
C SER A 120 8.58 -1.66 6.45
N ASN A 121 8.88 -0.83 7.44
CA ASN A 121 7.87 0.01 8.11
C ASN A 121 7.66 1.35 7.42
N LEU A 122 8.56 1.68 6.51
CA LEU A 122 8.44 2.78 5.59
C LEU A 122 8.06 2.17 4.25
N ASP A 123 6.82 2.31 3.86
CA ASP A 123 6.35 1.65 2.65
C ASP A 123 6.49 2.58 1.45
N HIS A 124 7.23 2.11 0.43
CA HIS A 124 7.19 2.52 -0.98
C HIS A 124 8.31 1.80 -1.76
N ARG A 125 7.99 0.83 -2.63
CA ARG A 125 8.95 0.24 -3.59
C ARG A 125 8.42 0.20 -5.03
N GLU A 126 9.10 1.03 -5.83
CA GLU A 126 9.29 1.09 -7.30
C GLU A 126 8.31 1.83 -8.22
N THR A 127 8.96 2.66 -9.06
CA THR A 127 8.50 3.49 -10.18
C THR A 127 8.60 2.80 -11.53
N LEU A 128 7.87 3.34 -12.53
CA LEU A 128 8.48 4.02 -13.70
C LEU A 128 7.47 4.90 -14.44
N SER A 129 7.89 6.14 -14.67
CA SER A 129 7.30 7.18 -15.51
C SER A 129 7.30 6.83 -17.01
N ASN A 130 6.18 7.08 -17.70
CA ASN A 130 6.08 7.95 -18.89
C ASN A 130 4.65 7.95 -19.49
N GLU A 131 4.08 9.16 -19.56
CA GLU A 131 3.06 9.66 -20.50
C GLU A 131 1.86 8.77 -20.89
N SER A 132 0.66 9.06 -20.35
CA SER A 132 -0.37 9.81 -21.09
C SER A 132 -1.73 9.85 -20.35
N ASN A 133 -2.14 11.07 -20.00
CA ASN A 133 -3.51 11.60 -19.87
C ASN A 133 -4.65 10.63 -19.47
N ILE A 134 -5.09 10.73 -18.21
CA ILE A 134 -6.46 10.38 -17.84
C ILE A 134 -7.10 11.57 -17.13
N LYS A 135 -8.07 12.16 -17.82
CA LYS A 135 -8.98 13.16 -17.28
C LYS A 135 -10.28 12.44 -16.94
N CYS A 136 -10.64 12.33 -15.67
CA CYS A 136 -12.00 11.93 -15.29
C CYS A 136 -12.90 13.18 -15.29
N SER A 137 -13.97 13.13 -16.10
CA SER A 137 -14.95 14.21 -16.27
C SER A 137 -16.14 14.10 -15.30
N TYR A 138 -16.56 15.28 -14.84
CA TYR A 138 -17.53 15.73 -13.83
C TYR A 138 -18.97 15.16 -13.77
N GLU A 139 -19.41 14.22 -14.61
CA GLU A 139 -20.88 14.05 -14.82
C GLU A 139 -21.65 12.99 -14.00
N ASN A 140 -21.09 12.33 -12.98
CA ASN A 140 -21.89 11.40 -12.14
C ASN A 140 -22.00 11.80 -10.65
N PHE A 141 -21.69 13.06 -10.34
CA PHE A 141 -21.66 13.65 -8.99
C PHE A 141 -23.02 13.73 -8.27
N LEU A 142 -24.14 13.63 -8.97
CA LEU A 142 -25.46 13.84 -8.35
C LEU A 142 -26.29 12.58 -8.38
N ARG A 143 -26.07 11.70 -7.39
CA ARG A 143 -27.13 10.95 -6.68
C ARG A 143 -26.55 9.99 -5.64
N GLY A 144 -26.48 10.49 -4.41
CA GLY A 144 -26.62 9.67 -3.21
C GLY A 144 -25.45 9.80 -2.26
N LEU A 145 -25.65 10.54 -1.17
CA LEU A 145 -25.38 10.10 0.21
C LEU A 145 -25.58 11.28 1.19
N GLU A 146 -26.70 11.28 1.93
CA GLU A 146 -26.94 12.15 3.10
C GLU A 146 -26.06 11.76 4.32
N GLY A 147 -24.81 11.36 4.10
CA GLY A 147 -23.87 10.97 5.15
C GLY A 147 -22.43 11.45 4.94
N VAL A 148 -22.13 12.09 3.81
CA VAL A 148 -20.78 12.57 3.46
C VAL A 148 -20.76 14.10 3.23
N ASP A 149 -21.91 14.70 2.91
CA ASP A 149 -22.01 16.16 2.68
C ASP A 149 -21.61 16.98 3.92
N ASP A 150 -22.00 16.60 5.13
CA ASP A 150 -21.57 17.32 6.36
C ASP A 150 -20.04 17.27 6.58
N PHE A 151 -19.36 16.26 6.04
CA PHE A 151 -17.92 16.08 6.16
C PHE A 151 -17.14 16.91 5.12
N ILE A 152 -17.64 16.95 3.88
CA ILE A 152 -17.01 17.66 2.76
C ILE A 152 -17.40 19.16 2.73
N ASP A 153 -18.63 19.51 3.08
CA ASP A 153 -19.13 20.90 3.08
C ASP A 153 -18.47 21.77 4.15
N ASN A 154 -17.80 21.17 5.14
CA ASN A 154 -17.02 21.86 6.17
C ASN A 154 -15.50 21.83 5.90
N PHE A 155 -15.06 21.39 4.72
CA PHE A 155 -13.63 21.31 4.37
C PHE A 155 -13.05 22.68 3.93
N ASP A 156 -13.11 23.67 4.82
CA ASP A 156 -12.36 24.91 4.69
C ASP A 156 -11.01 24.77 5.40
N PRO A 157 -9.87 24.64 4.68
CA PRO A 157 -8.59 24.51 5.35
C PRO A 157 -8.17 25.85 5.96
N ILE A 158 -8.14 25.88 7.29
CA ILE A 158 -7.61 27.01 8.05
C ILE A 158 -6.10 26.79 8.21
N ILE A 159 -5.29 27.47 7.39
CA ILE A 159 -3.83 27.47 7.55
C ILE A 159 -3.46 28.36 8.74
N SER A 160 -3.38 27.76 9.93
CA SER A 160 -2.86 28.42 11.13
C SER A 160 -1.42 27.97 11.41
N ARG A 161 -0.55 28.91 11.83
CA ARG A 161 0.84 28.58 12.15
C ARG A 161 0.91 27.94 13.54
N ILE A 162 1.32 26.68 13.59
CA ILE A 162 1.67 25.98 14.81
C ILE A 162 3.19 26.14 15.04
N GLY A 163 3.63 26.10 16.29
CA GLY A 163 5.07 26.09 16.64
C GLY A 163 5.83 24.97 15.89
N GLY A 164 7.14 25.14 15.69
CA GLY A 164 7.97 24.10 15.07
C GLY A 164 7.95 24.02 13.54
N GLY A 165 7.38 25.03 12.85
CA GLY A 165 7.36 25.06 11.38
C GLY A 165 6.30 24.16 10.76
N VAL A 166 5.24 23.85 11.51
CA VAL A 166 4.09 23.08 11.05
C VAL A 166 2.88 24.00 10.95
N PHE A 167 2.04 23.76 9.96
CA PHE A 167 0.80 24.48 9.73
C PHE A 167 -0.36 23.50 9.87
N GLU A 168 -1.42 23.91 10.55
CA GLU A 168 -2.68 23.15 10.51
C GLU A 168 -3.27 23.28 9.10
N PHE A 169 -3.69 22.17 8.49
CA PHE A 169 -4.43 22.19 7.24
C PHE A 169 -5.89 21.84 7.50
N THR A 170 -6.12 20.80 8.31
CA THR A 170 -7.40 20.48 8.95
C THR A 170 -7.12 20.04 10.39
N PRO A 171 -8.13 19.89 11.28
CA PRO A 171 -7.92 19.36 12.63
C PRO A 171 -7.13 18.05 12.68
N GLY A 172 -7.22 17.23 11.62
CA GLY A 172 -6.56 15.93 11.50
C GLY A 172 -5.30 15.89 10.63
N VAL A 173 -4.97 16.95 9.91
CA VAL A 173 -3.89 16.97 8.92
C VAL A 173 -3.06 18.24 9.05
N GLN A 174 -1.75 18.06 9.08
CA GLN A 174 -0.77 19.12 9.28
C GLN A 174 0.26 19.13 8.15
N ILE A 175 0.74 20.31 7.76
CA ILE A 175 1.73 20.51 6.71
C ILE A 175 2.99 21.09 7.32
N HIS A 176 4.12 20.41 7.17
CA HIS A 176 5.41 20.97 7.53
C HIS A 176 5.84 22.01 6.48
N LYS A 177 6.46 23.11 6.93
CA LYS A 177 6.88 24.25 6.10
C LYS A 177 7.67 23.83 4.85
N SER A 178 8.46 22.78 4.94
CA SER A 178 9.24 22.29 3.80
C SER A 178 8.39 21.93 2.59
N CYS A 179 7.14 21.50 2.75
CA CYS A 179 6.27 21.24 1.60
C CYS A 179 5.82 22.53 0.91
N LEU A 180 5.57 23.58 1.69
CA LEU A 180 5.26 24.90 1.16
C LEU A 180 6.49 25.50 0.45
N ASP A 181 7.66 25.41 1.07
CA ASP A 181 8.93 25.89 0.49
C ASP A 181 9.25 25.17 -0.84
N ASN A 182 9.08 23.83 -0.89
CA ASN A 182 9.43 23.03 -2.06
C ASN A 182 8.39 23.11 -3.19
N LEU A 183 7.10 22.98 -2.86
CA LEU A 183 6.02 22.77 -3.83
C LEU A 183 5.09 23.98 -3.98
N GLY A 184 5.20 24.98 -3.10
CA GLY A 184 4.52 26.27 -3.16
C GLY A 184 3.36 26.40 -2.16
N ASP A 185 3.29 27.57 -1.51
CA ASP A 185 2.37 27.90 -0.42
C ASP A 185 0.89 27.75 -0.76
N GLU A 186 0.49 28.01 -2.00
CA GLU A 186 -0.89 27.81 -2.46
C GLU A 186 -1.09 26.50 -3.21
N LYS A 187 -0.04 26.03 -3.89
CA LYS A 187 -0.15 24.87 -4.77
C LYS A 187 -0.21 23.58 -3.95
N PHE A 188 0.64 23.43 -2.92
CA PHE A 188 0.67 22.23 -2.12
C PHE A 188 -0.63 22.00 -1.33
N PRO A 189 -1.18 22.98 -0.58
CA PRO A 189 -2.46 22.79 0.10
C PRO A 189 -3.62 22.48 -0.86
N ARG A 190 -3.58 23.02 -2.09
CA ARG A 190 -4.58 22.71 -3.12
C ARG A 190 -4.51 21.27 -3.61
N MET A 191 -3.30 20.76 -3.88
CA MET A 191 -3.12 19.35 -4.25
C MET A 191 -3.57 18.44 -3.10
N LEU A 192 -3.23 18.77 -1.85
CA LEU A 192 -3.64 17.97 -0.69
C LEU A 192 -5.16 17.97 -0.50
N ARG A 193 -5.81 19.11 -0.73
CA ARG A 193 -7.28 19.20 -0.75
C ARG A 193 -7.86 18.28 -1.83
N ASN A 194 -7.39 18.42 -3.07
CA ASN A 194 -7.87 17.62 -4.19
C ASN A 194 -7.67 16.12 -3.95
N ALA A 195 -6.56 15.71 -3.33
CA ALA A 195 -6.31 14.32 -2.96
C ALA A 195 -7.37 13.79 -1.98
N LEU A 196 -7.69 14.57 -0.94
CA LEU A 196 -8.71 14.18 0.03
C LEU A 196 -10.12 14.20 -0.59
N ASP A 197 -10.48 15.26 -1.31
CA ASP A 197 -11.81 15.42 -1.91
C ASP A 197 -12.09 14.30 -2.92
N LYS A 198 -11.18 14.09 -3.89
CA LYS A 198 -11.33 13.05 -4.92
C LYS A 198 -11.32 11.65 -4.31
N GLY A 199 -10.40 11.39 -3.39
CA GLY A 199 -10.24 10.09 -2.76
C GLY A 199 -11.46 9.70 -1.91
N LEU A 200 -11.91 10.59 -1.02
CA LEU A 200 -13.06 10.34 -0.15
C LEU A 200 -14.38 10.26 -0.93
N SER A 201 -14.58 11.12 -1.93
CA SER A 201 -15.76 11.03 -2.81
C SER A 201 -15.78 9.70 -3.56
N CYS A 202 -14.64 9.25 -4.08
CA CYS A 202 -14.51 7.95 -4.74
C CYS A 202 -14.82 6.78 -3.79
N LEU A 203 -14.27 6.77 -2.57
CA LEU A 203 -14.57 5.73 -1.57
C LEU A 203 -16.05 5.71 -1.20
N SER A 204 -16.66 6.89 -1.04
CA SER A 204 -18.09 7.06 -0.78
C SER A 204 -18.96 6.50 -1.92
N ASP A 205 -18.59 6.76 -3.17
CA ASP A 205 -19.28 6.22 -4.34
C ASP A 205 -19.18 4.69 -4.40
N LEU A 206 -18.00 4.13 -4.11
CA LEU A 206 -17.79 2.68 -4.04
C LEU A 206 -18.66 2.05 -2.96
N ALA A 207 -18.72 2.66 -1.78
CA ALA A 207 -19.57 2.20 -0.68
C ALA A 207 -21.06 2.16 -1.08
N SER A 208 -21.52 3.15 -1.85
CA SER A 208 -22.90 3.26 -2.32
C SER A 208 -23.26 2.27 -3.42
N GLN A 209 -22.32 1.98 -4.32
CA GLN A 209 -22.54 1.13 -5.49
C GLN A 209 -22.50 -0.36 -5.14
N ASP A 210 -21.95 -0.72 -3.99
CA ASP A 210 -21.84 -2.11 -3.57
C ASP A 210 -23.19 -2.67 -3.09
N LYS A 211 -23.99 -3.14 -4.05
CA LYS A 211 -25.35 -3.67 -3.83
C LYS A 211 -25.38 -4.99 -3.06
N ASP A 212 -24.28 -5.76 -3.08
CA ASP A 212 -24.33 -7.18 -2.72
C ASP A 212 -24.12 -7.49 -1.24
N LYS A 213 -23.86 -6.49 -0.39
CA LYS A 213 -23.74 -6.62 1.09
C LYS A 213 -22.79 -7.73 1.62
N SER A 214 -22.12 -8.47 0.76
CA SER A 214 -21.57 -9.78 1.11
C SER A 214 -20.07 -9.80 1.40
N MET A 215 -19.34 -8.70 1.15
CA MET A 215 -17.93 -8.54 1.57
C MET A 215 -17.59 -7.06 1.83
N LYS A 216 -18.12 -6.48 2.91
CA LYS A 216 -18.28 -5.02 3.06
C LYS A 216 -17.36 -4.30 4.05
N GLY A 217 -16.35 -4.96 4.58
CA GLY A 217 -15.46 -4.35 5.57
C GLY A 217 -14.60 -3.21 5.01
N GLU A 218 -13.98 -3.38 3.84
CA GLU A 218 -12.76 -2.64 3.54
C GLU A 218 -12.96 -1.15 3.25
N ILE A 219 -13.95 -0.82 2.41
CA ILE A 219 -14.28 0.59 2.14
C ILE A 219 -14.80 1.29 3.40
N SER A 220 -15.66 0.62 4.16
CA SER A 220 -16.21 1.16 5.40
C SER A 220 -15.10 1.41 6.42
N ASN A 221 -14.12 0.50 6.53
CA ASN A 221 -12.92 0.69 7.35
C ASN A 221 -12.15 1.94 6.96
N LEU A 222 -11.85 2.11 5.67
CA LEU A 222 -11.12 3.28 5.18
C LEU A 222 -11.88 4.57 5.49
N LEU A 223 -13.18 4.62 5.22
CA LEU A 223 -14.02 5.78 5.52
C LEU A 223 -14.03 6.08 7.03
N ASN A 224 -14.13 5.06 7.87
CA ASN A 224 -14.08 5.18 9.32
C ASN A 224 -12.71 5.70 9.80
N PHE A 225 -11.60 5.18 9.25
CA PHE A 225 -10.25 5.67 9.54
C PHE A 225 -10.06 7.13 9.14
N PHE A 226 -10.50 7.52 7.94
CA PHE A 226 -10.43 8.91 7.49
C PHE A 226 -11.30 9.82 8.37
N ASN A 227 -12.50 9.39 8.76
CA ASN A 227 -13.36 10.13 9.67
C ASN A 227 -12.68 10.35 11.03
N ILE A 228 -12.12 9.30 11.63
CA ILE A 228 -11.35 9.41 12.89
C ILE A 228 -10.17 10.36 12.72
N GLN A 229 -9.36 10.17 11.68
CA GLN A 229 -8.17 10.97 11.41
C GLN A 229 -8.53 12.45 11.28
N LEU A 230 -9.53 12.76 10.44
CA LEU A 230 -9.91 14.13 10.08
C LEU A 230 -10.73 14.83 11.18
N SER A 231 -11.28 14.09 12.15
CA SER A 231 -11.95 14.67 13.32
C SER A 231 -11.04 15.47 14.26
N GLY A 232 -9.71 15.33 14.12
CA GLY A 232 -8.72 15.96 15.01
C GLY A 232 -8.70 15.40 16.44
N LYS A 233 -9.40 14.29 16.69
CA LYS A 233 -9.45 13.64 18.02
C LYS A 233 -8.21 12.78 18.28
N VAL A 234 -7.54 12.31 17.23
CA VAL A 234 -6.31 11.49 17.26
C VAL A 234 -5.08 12.29 16.79
N ASN A 235 -3.89 11.68 16.81
CA ASN A 235 -2.67 12.36 16.36
C ASN A 235 -2.79 12.75 14.87
N PRO A 236 -2.50 14.02 14.51
CA PRO A 236 -2.66 14.48 13.13
C PRO A 236 -1.56 13.93 12.22
N THR A 237 -1.93 13.52 11.01
CA THR A 237 -1.01 13.15 9.94
C THR A 237 -0.21 14.37 9.50
N LYS A 238 1.12 14.27 9.57
CA LYS A 238 2.03 15.35 9.15
C LYS A 238 2.60 15.08 7.77
N PHE A 239 2.38 16.00 6.83
CA PHE A 239 3.04 16.00 5.52
C PHE A 239 4.39 16.71 5.57
N ILE A 240 5.44 16.06 5.06
CA ILE A 240 6.83 16.50 5.21
C ILE A 240 7.57 16.39 3.88
N CYS A 241 8.27 17.44 3.47
CA CYS A 241 9.05 17.44 2.22
C CYS A 241 10.54 17.73 2.48
N HIS A 242 11.09 17.21 3.59
CA HIS A 242 12.47 17.50 4.03
C HIS A 242 13.30 16.27 4.40
N ASN A 243 12.74 15.05 4.41
CA ASN A 243 13.51 13.92 4.94
C ASN A 243 14.62 13.49 3.98
N LYS A 244 15.82 14.07 4.13
CA LYS A 244 16.99 13.73 3.28
C LYS A 244 17.65 12.40 3.63
N ASN A 245 17.35 11.83 4.79
CA ASN A 245 18.00 10.60 5.29
C ASN A 245 17.33 9.33 4.76
N TYR A 246 16.23 9.46 4.02
CA TYR A 246 15.55 8.36 3.36
C TYR A 246 16.17 8.07 1.97
N ASN A 247 16.09 6.80 1.53
CA ASN A 247 16.59 6.40 0.22
C ASN A 247 15.57 6.72 -0.89
N TRP A 248 15.65 7.93 -1.44
CA TRP A 248 14.81 8.41 -2.55
C TRP A 248 15.24 7.94 -3.95
N ASN A 249 16.05 6.87 -4.04
CA ASN A 249 16.45 6.31 -5.32
C ASN A 249 15.30 5.48 -5.92
N ASN A 250 15.42 5.11 -7.20
CA ASN A 250 14.39 4.34 -7.91
C ASN A 250 13.01 5.03 -7.89
N GLY A 251 13.02 6.34 -8.14
CA GLY A 251 11.84 7.17 -8.41
C GLY A 251 10.79 7.28 -7.30
N VAL A 252 11.11 6.88 -6.06
CA VAL A 252 10.21 7.00 -4.91
C VAL A 252 9.70 8.45 -4.78
N VAL A 253 8.37 8.62 -4.83
CA VAL A 253 7.70 9.93 -4.76
C VAL A 253 7.33 10.29 -3.33
N GLY A 254 6.80 9.32 -2.59
CA GLY A 254 6.38 9.45 -1.20
C GLY A 254 6.72 8.20 -0.40
N TYR A 255 6.64 8.31 0.92
CA TYR A 255 6.55 7.17 1.83
C TYR A 255 5.84 7.62 3.11
N ALA A 256 5.19 6.67 3.80
CA ALA A 256 4.46 6.94 5.02
C ALA A 256 4.91 6.06 6.19
N SER A 257 4.62 6.54 7.40
CA SER A 257 4.70 5.70 8.61
C SER A 257 3.53 4.73 8.68
N THR A 258 3.79 3.47 8.99
CA THR A 258 2.76 2.41 9.15
C THR A 258 2.61 1.91 10.59
N SER A 259 3.36 2.50 11.52
CA SER A 259 3.41 2.16 12.96
C SER A 259 4.19 3.23 13.72
N GLU A 260 4.34 3.09 15.05
CA GLU A 260 5.12 4.01 15.90
C GLU A 260 6.61 4.10 15.48
N VAL A 261 6.90 4.97 14.52
CA VAL A 261 8.25 5.33 14.06
C VAL A 261 8.44 6.84 14.14
N GLU A 262 9.69 7.27 14.31
CA GLU A 262 10.06 8.69 14.44
C GLU A 262 11.14 9.08 13.42
N ILE A 263 10.91 10.18 12.71
CA ILE A 263 11.95 10.89 11.99
C ILE A 263 12.75 11.72 13.00
N LYS A 264 13.75 11.09 13.62
CA LYS A 264 14.55 11.69 14.72
C LYS A 264 15.10 13.09 14.39
N SER A 265 15.48 13.35 13.13
CA SER A 265 16.02 14.64 12.71
C SER A 265 14.99 15.79 12.76
N LEU A 266 13.70 15.47 12.79
CA LEU A 266 12.60 16.43 12.82
C LEU A 266 11.72 16.31 14.07
N GLY A 267 11.94 15.29 14.91
CA GLY A 267 11.08 14.99 16.06
C GLY A 267 9.64 14.61 15.66
N ILE A 268 9.43 14.19 14.40
CA ILE A 268 8.10 13.86 13.88
C ILE A 268 7.85 12.37 14.05
N LYS A 269 6.84 12.05 14.84
CA LYS A 269 6.33 10.70 15.08
C LYS A 269 5.14 10.40 14.18
N HIS A 270 4.87 9.11 13.99
CA HIS A 270 3.63 8.60 13.40
C HIS A 270 2.38 9.29 13.99
N PRO A 271 1.36 9.59 13.16
CA PRO A 271 1.30 9.40 11.71
C PRO A 271 1.98 10.54 10.92
N PHE A 272 2.68 10.17 9.84
CA PHE A 272 3.23 11.11 8.88
C PHE A 272 3.28 10.53 7.46
N VAL A 273 3.29 11.45 6.50
CA VAL A 273 3.59 11.22 5.07
C VAL A 273 4.80 12.08 4.72
N SER A 274 5.84 11.47 4.16
CA SER A 274 7.02 12.18 3.67
C SER A 274 7.06 12.10 2.15
N LEU A 275 7.22 13.24 1.51
CA LEU A 275 7.36 13.36 0.06
C LEU A 275 8.81 13.66 -0.31
N ASN A 276 9.20 13.27 -1.52
CA ASN A 276 10.56 13.38 -2.01
C ASN A 276 11.05 14.84 -1.97
N PRO A 277 12.10 15.15 -1.17
CA PRO A 277 12.55 16.51 -0.98
C PRO A 277 13.23 17.11 -2.22
N LYS A 278 13.47 16.31 -3.27
CA LYS A 278 14.01 16.76 -4.56
C LYS A 278 12.93 17.34 -5.48
N MET A 279 11.65 17.12 -5.17
CA MET A 279 10.55 17.70 -5.94
C MET A 279 10.48 19.21 -5.70
N GLU A 280 10.42 19.97 -6.79
CA GLU A 280 10.44 21.43 -6.77
C GLU A 280 9.27 21.99 -7.57
N LYS A 281 8.77 23.17 -7.20
CA LYS A 281 7.84 23.93 -8.04
C LYS A 281 8.48 24.29 -9.38
N SER A 282 7.78 24.05 -10.48
CA SER A 282 8.20 24.47 -11.82
C SER A 282 7.68 25.87 -12.16
N PHE A 283 8.41 26.60 -13.00
CA PHE A 283 8.02 27.92 -13.50
C PHE A 283 6.70 27.89 -14.29
N PHE A 284 6.40 26.77 -14.97
CA PHE A 284 5.18 26.58 -15.76
C PHE A 284 4.05 25.88 -15.00
N GLY A 285 4.07 25.94 -13.66
CA GLY A 285 3.00 25.38 -12.83
C GLY A 285 3.04 23.86 -12.63
N GLY A 286 3.99 23.14 -13.23
CA GLY A 286 4.24 21.71 -13.00
C GLY A 286 5.05 21.39 -11.74
N ILE A 287 5.41 20.12 -11.53
CA ILE A 287 6.36 19.67 -10.51
C ILE A 287 7.64 19.25 -11.23
N LYS A 288 8.76 19.85 -10.86
CA LYS A 288 10.09 19.50 -11.38
C LYS A 288 10.67 18.37 -10.54
N ASN A 289 11.34 17.42 -11.18
CA ASN A 289 11.91 16.21 -10.53
C ASN A 289 10.88 15.38 -9.75
N GLY A 290 9.62 15.42 -10.18
CA GLY A 290 8.51 14.71 -9.56
C GLY A 290 7.48 14.28 -10.62
N PRO A 291 6.43 13.60 -10.18
CA PRO A 291 5.36 13.13 -11.04
C PRO A 291 4.49 14.28 -11.55
N SER A 292 3.44 13.94 -12.31
CA SER A 292 2.37 14.90 -12.61
C SER A 292 1.63 15.34 -11.35
N THR A 293 0.90 16.46 -11.41
CA THR A 293 0.08 16.94 -10.28
C THR A 293 -0.96 15.89 -9.88
N ASP A 294 -1.70 15.33 -10.84
CA ASP A 294 -2.76 14.34 -10.56
C ASP A 294 -2.18 13.05 -9.94
N GLU A 295 -1.00 12.62 -10.40
CA GLU A 295 -0.30 11.47 -9.82
C GLU A 295 0.18 11.77 -8.39
N LEU A 296 0.68 12.98 -8.10
CA LEU A 296 1.03 13.35 -6.72
C LEU A 296 -0.19 13.39 -5.80
N GLU A 297 -1.35 13.82 -6.30
CA GLU A 297 -2.62 13.78 -5.55
C GLU A 297 -2.97 12.34 -5.16
N GLY A 298 -2.89 11.40 -6.11
CA GLY A 298 -3.08 9.96 -5.86
C GLY A 298 -2.08 9.41 -4.84
N VAL A 299 -0.80 9.71 -5.00
CA VAL A 299 0.26 9.30 -4.06
C VAL A 299 -0.01 9.85 -2.66
N MET A 300 -0.41 11.11 -2.49
CA MET A 300 -0.71 11.65 -1.16
C MET A 300 -1.87 10.91 -0.48
N PHE A 301 -2.89 10.53 -1.24
CA PHE A 301 -4.01 9.73 -0.72
C PHE A 301 -3.56 8.31 -0.34
N HIS A 302 -2.81 7.65 -1.22
CA HIS A 302 -2.18 6.34 -0.98
C HIS A 302 -1.34 6.31 0.30
N GLU A 303 -0.47 7.31 0.47
CA GLU A 303 0.43 7.39 1.62
C GLU A 303 -0.34 7.66 2.93
N MET A 304 -1.52 8.30 2.86
CA MET A 304 -2.39 8.42 4.04
C MET A 304 -3.00 7.07 4.43
N ILE A 305 -3.39 6.22 3.47
CA ILE A 305 -3.92 4.88 3.75
C ILE A 305 -2.89 4.04 4.54
N HIS A 306 -1.60 4.18 4.23
CA HIS A 306 -0.53 3.53 5.00
C HIS A 306 -0.48 3.95 6.47
N ASN A 307 -0.90 5.18 6.83
CA ASN A 307 -0.99 5.59 8.24
C ASN A 307 -2.02 4.80 9.03
N PHE A 308 -2.97 4.12 8.37
CA PHE A 308 -3.96 3.26 9.02
C PHE A 308 -3.48 1.81 9.20
N GLY A 309 -2.25 1.50 8.79
CA GLY A 309 -1.61 0.20 8.98
C GLY A 309 -1.62 -0.71 7.75
N TYR A 310 -2.25 -0.29 6.64
CA TYR A 310 -2.16 -0.96 5.35
C TYR A 310 -0.74 -0.95 4.83
N ARG A 311 -0.29 -2.06 4.25
CA ARG A 311 1.08 -2.28 3.79
C ARG A 311 1.08 -3.09 2.50
N HIS A 312 2.06 -2.84 1.67
CA HIS A 312 2.36 -3.64 0.50
C HIS A 312 2.85 -5.03 0.91
N GLY A 313 2.42 -6.03 0.14
CA GLY A 313 2.84 -7.41 0.31
C GLY A 313 2.23 -8.16 1.50
N THR A 314 1.42 -7.52 2.35
CA THR A 314 0.64 -8.19 3.40
C THR A 314 -0.84 -8.07 3.08
N GLY A 315 -1.56 -9.19 3.00
CA GLY A 315 -2.97 -9.15 2.62
C GLY A 315 -3.21 -8.55 1.24
N VAL A 316 -4.46 -8.12 1.01
CA VAL A 316 -4.88 -7.41 -0.20
C VAL A 316 -4.30 -5.98 -0.18
N ASP A 317 -3.71 -5.56 -1.30
CA ASP A 317 -3.08 -4.24 -1.43
C ASP A 317 -4.09 -3.12 -1.70
N THR A 318 -4.78 -2.73 -0.64
CA THR A 318 -5.82 -1.70 -0.67
C THR A 318 -5.26 -0.32 -1.06
N SER A 319 -4.03 0.01 -0.67
CA SER A 319 -3.41 1.31 -0.98
C SER A 319 -3.30 1.52 -2.49
N TYR A 320 -2.65 0.61 -3.21
CA TYR A 320 -2.56 0.71 -4.68
C TYR A 320 -3.91 0.53 -5.36
N GLY A 321 -4.76 -0.36 -4.84
CA GLY A 321 -6.12 -0.53 -5.36
C GLY A 321 -6.90 0.78 -5.36
N CYS A 322 -6.90 1.50 -4.24
CA CYS A 322 -7.63 2.76 -4.10
C CYS A 322 -6.98 3.91 -4.86
N GLU A 323 -5.64 4.00 -4.88
CA GLU A 323 -4.93 4.97 -5.73
C GLU A 323 -5.34 4.80 -7.20
N ALA A 324 -5.20 3.60 -7.74
CA ALA A 324 -5.49 3.33 -9.15
C ALA A 324 -7.00 3.39 -9.46
N CYS A 325 -7.88 3.12 -8.50
CA CYS A 325 -9.33 3.25 -8.68
C CYS A 325 -9.76 4.72 -8.75
N CYS A 326 -9.27 5.54 -7.83
CA CYS A 326 -9.74 6.91 -7.63
C CYS A 326 -8.98 7.95 -8.46
N PHE A 327 -7.71 7.69 -8.78
CA PHE A 327 -6.82 8.60 -9.49
C PHE A 327 -6.23 7.99 -10.78
N GLY A 328 -6.39 6.69 -10.97
CA GLY A 328 -5.82 5.96 -12.10
C GLY A 328 -6.65 6.01 -13.38
N ASN A 329 -6.22 5.18 -14.34
CA ASN A 329 -6.76 5.19 -15.70
C ASN A 329 -8.04 4.35 -15.87
N ASP A 330 -8.91 4.73 -16.81
CA ASP A 330 -10.20 4.05 -17.03
C ASP A 330 -10.07 2.54 -17.34
N LYS A 331 -8.96 2.11 -17.96
CA LYS A 331 -8.72 0.70 -18.30
C LYS A 331 -8.38 -0.15 -17.07
N ALA A 332 -7.60 0.42 -16.14
CA ALA A 332 -7.20 -0.21 -14.88
C ALA A 332 -8.27 -0.06 -13.81
N LYS A 333 -9.10 1.01 -13.89
CA LYS A 333 -10.06 1.42 -12.87
C LYS A 333 -10.97 0.29 -12.41
N LYS A 334 -11.54 -0.50 -13.34
CA LYS A 334 -12.40 -1.63 -12.98
C LYS A 334 -11.72 -2.60 -12.01
N TYR A 335 -10.49 -3.00 -12.33
CA TYR A 335 -9.74 -3.98 -11.54
C TYR A 335 -9.23 -3.36 -10.24
N ALA A 336 -8.74 -2.12 -10.32
CA ALA A 336 -8.30 -1.36 -9.15
C ALA A 336 -9.43 -1.16 -8.13
N CYS A 337 -10.65 -0.87 -8.59
CA CYS A 337 -11.79 -0.68 -7.70
C CYS A 337 -12.24 -1.99 -7.04
N ASN A 338 -12.11 -3.14 -7.71
CA ASN A 338 -12.33 -4.43 -7.04
C ASN A 338 -11.31 -4.64 -5.90
N ILE A 339 -10.05 -4.25 -6.13
CA ILE A 339 -8.99 -4.30 -5.13
C ILE A 339 -9.25 -3.35 -3.97
N CYS A 340 -9.58 -2.10 -4.27
CA CYS A 340 -9.91 -1.09 -3.25
C CYS A 340 -11.07 -1.55 -2.36
N VAL A 341 -12.07 -2.22 -2.93
CA VAL A 341 -13.23 -2.71 -2.17
C VAL A 341 -12.93 -3.99 -1.38
N GLY A 342 -11.84 -4.70 -1.68
CA GLY A 342 -11.45 -5.91 -0.95
C GLY A 342 -12.41 -7.08 -1.14
N LYS A 343 -12.91 -7.30 -2.37
CA LYS A 343 -13.91 -8.34 -2.71
C LYS A 343 -13.38 -9.78 -2.75
N TYR A 344 -12.42 -10.10 -1.90
CA TYR A 344 -11.66 -11.35 -1.98
C TYR A 344 -11.55 -12.02 -0.63
N LYS A 345 -11.44 -13.35 -0.64
CA LYS A 345 -11.23 -14.12 0.58
C LYS A 345 -9.94 -13.68 1.29
N ASP A 346 -8.85 -13.64 0.53
CA ASP A 346 -7.52 -13.26 1.00
C ASP A 346 -6.62 -12.89 -0.19
N GLU A 347 -5.34 -12.62 0.05
CA GLU A 347 -4.39 -12.28 -1.01
C GLU A 347 -4.03 -13.45 -1.95
N MET A 348 -4.36 -14.70 -1.60
CA MET A 348 -4.15 -15.86 -2.46
C MET A 348 -5.38 -16.20 -3.33
N ASP A 349 -6.48 -15.47 -3.17
CA ASP A 349 -7.66 -15.58 -4.03
C ASP A 349 -7.28 -15.33 -5.50
N SER A 350 -7.64 -16.27 -6.38
CA SER A 350 -7.33 -16.18 -7.81
C SER A 350 -7.93 -14.93 -8.47
N ALA A 351 -9.09 -14.46 -7.99
CA ALA A 351 -9.71 -13.23 -8.48
C ALA A 351 -8.86 -12.00 -8.13
N TYR A 352 -8.29 -11.94 -6.92
CA TYR A 352 -7.39 -10.86 -6.51
C TYR A 352 -6.12 -10.85 -7.35
N ILE A 353 -5.47 -12.01 -7.50
CA ILE A 353 -4.23 -12.14 -8.28
C ILE A 353 -4.47 -11.71 -9.73
N ARG A 354 -5.62 -12.06 -10.30
CA ARG A 354 -6.03 -11.65 -11.64
C ARG A 354 -6.25 -10.15 -11.75
N ASP A 355 -7.03 -9.56 -10.85
CA ASP A 355 -7.29 -8.13 -10.86
C ASP A 355 -6.00 -7.32 -10.63
N MET A 356 -5.10 -7.80 -9.76
CA MET A 356 -3.78 -7.19 -9.52
C MET A 356 -2.92 -7.22 -10.80
N ALA A 357 -2.88 -8.35 -11.51
CA ALA A 357 -2.16 -8.49 -12.77
C ALA A 357 -2.71 -7.57 -13.87
N LEU A 358 -4.04 -7.48 -13.99
CA LEU A 358 -4.70 -6.63 -14.98
C LEU A 358 -4.55 -5.14 -14.65
N MET A 359 -4.72 -4.75 -13.38
CA MET A 359 -4.45 -3.41 -12.91
C MET A 359 -3.01 -3.00 -13.24
N SER A 360 -2.03 -3.84 -12.92
CA SER A 360 -0.61 -3.56 -13.16
C SER A 360 -0.27 -3.45 -14.64
N LYS A 361 -0.82 -4.35 -15.48
CA LYS A 361 -0.67 -4.29 -16.93
C LYS A 361 -1.21 -2.97 -17.51
N GLU A 362 -2.42 -2.57 -17.11
CA GLU A 362 -3.10 -1.41 -17.68
C GLU A 362 -2.59 -0.08 -17.12
N SER A 363 -2.12 -0.05 -15.86
CA SER A 363 -1.51 1.13 -15.21
C SER A 363 -0.01 1.29 -15.47
N GLY A 364 0.66 0.22 -15.88
CA GLY A 364 2.13 0.18 -15.97
C GLY A 364 2.84 -0.01 -14.63
N LEU A 365 2.10 -0.20 -13.53
CA LEU A 365 2.66 -0.49 -12.21
C LEU A 365 3.32 -1.88 -12.19
N VAL A 366 4.33 -2.03 -11.34
CA VAL A 366 5.01 -3.33 -11.09
C VAL A 366 4.44 -4.07 -9.87
N SER A 367 3.34 -3.59 -9.30
CA SER A 367 2.73 -4.13 -8.08
C SER A 367 2.39 -5.62 -8.19
N ALA A 368 1.86 -6.05 -9.35
CA ALA A 368 1.61 -7.47 -9.60
C ALA A 368 2.89 -8.30 -9.57
N GLU A 369 3.98 -7.84 -10.19
CA GLU A 369 5.23 -8.59 -10.18
C GLU A 369 5.80 -8.72 -8.76
N LEU A 370 5.81 -7.62 -8.01
CA LEU A 370 6.26 -7.62 -6.62
C LEU A 370 5.44 -8.61 -5.79
N PHE A 371 4.11 -8.57 -5.95
CA PHE A 371 3.20 -9.49 -5.29
C PHE A 371 3.48 -10.95 -5.69
N LEU A 372 3.57 -11.23 -7.00
CA LEU A 372 3.77 -12.57 -7.55
C LEU A 372 5.10 -13.17 -7.07
N TYR A 373 6.18 -12.39 -7.05
CA TYR A 373 7.50 -12.89 -6.62
C TYR A 373 7.54 -13.16 -5.11
N ASN A 374 6.98 -12.25 -4.31
CA ASN A 374 6.92 -12.40 -2.86
C ASN A 374 6.08 -13.60 -2.39
N ASN A 375 5.21 -14.11 -3.25
CA ASN A 375 4.28 -15.19 -2.92
C ASN A 375 4.36 -16.38 -3.87
N ILE A 376 5.39 -16.45 -4.72
CA ILE A 376 5.44 -17.37 -5.87
C ILE A 376 5.22 -18.84 -5.49
N GLU A 377 5.70 -19.26 -4.32
CA GLU A 377 5.53 -20.62 -3.83
C GLU A 377 4.13 -20.88 -3.25
N ARG A 378 3.51 -19.85 -2.68
CA ARG A 378 2.17 -19.92 -2.07
C ARG A 378 1.05 -19.90 -3.10
N ILE A 379 1.25 -19.22 -4.23
CA ILE A 379 0.21 -19.06 -5.25
C ILE A 379 -0.20 -20.44 -5.80
N PRO A 380 -1.49 -20.83 -5.73
CA PRO A 380 -1.96 -22.09 -6.28
C PRO A 380 -1.70 -22.22 -7.78
N VAL A 381 -1.25 -23.38 -8.24
CA VAL A 381 -1.03 -23.65 -9.67
C VAL A 381 -2.35 -24.08 -10.30
N ASN A 382 -3.18 -23.11 -10.64
CA ASN A 382 -4.43 -23.30 -11.38
C ASN A 382 -4.45 -22.46 -12.66
N GLN A 383 -5.41 -22.72 -13.55
CA GLN A 383 -5.45 -22.07 -14.86
C GLN A 383 -5.55 -20.54 -14.78
N GLU A 384 -6.29 -20.01 -13.81
CA GLU A 384 -6.47 -18.57 -13.62
C GLU A 384 -5.19 -17.89 -13.13
N ASN A 385 -4.49 -18.50 -12.18
CA ASN A 385 -3.22 -17.99 -11.66
C ASN A 385 -2.11 -18.10 -12.71
N ILE A 386 -2.12 -19.13 -13.56
CA ILE A 386 -1.18 -19.26 -14.70
C ILE A 386 -1.35 -18.08 -15.67
N GLU A 387 -2.61 -17.74 -16.00
CA GLU A 387 -2.92 -16.60 -16.87
C GLU A 387 -2.57 -15.27 -16.20
N SER A 388 -2.85 -15.14 -14.89
CA SER A 388 -2.53 -13.93 -14.12
C SER A 388 -1.02 -13.72 -14.02
N PHE A 389 -0.23 -14.78 -13.86
CA PHE A 389 1.23 -14.72 -13.90
C PHE A 389 1.71 -14.25 -15.28
N PHE A 390 1.15 -14.79 -16.36
CA PHE A 390 1.48 -14.37 -17.72
C PHE A 390 1.14 -12.89 -17.97
N ILE A 391 -0.01 -12.42 -17.50
CA ILE A 391 -0.44 -11.01 -17.59
C ILE A 391 0.49 -10.11 -16.79
N GLY A 392 0.82 -10.50 -15.55
CA GLY A 392 1.70 -9.73 -14.65
C GLY A 392 3.12 -9.55 -15.20
N LEU A 393 3.56 -10.42 -16.11
CA LEU A 393 4.87 -10.31 -16.78
C LEU A 393 4.85 -9.38 -18.01
N ALA A 394 3.72 -8.77 -18.38
CA ALA A 394 3.61 -7.94 -19.58
C ALA A 394 4.60 -6.75 -19.59
N THR A 395 4.84 -6.16 -18.43
CA THR A 395 5.82 -5.07 -18.17
C THR A 395 7.26 -5.46 -18.51
N ARG A 396 7.62 -6.75 -18.47
CA ARG A 396 8.97 -7.27 -18.83
C ARG A 396 9.17 -7.47 -20.32
N GLY A 397 8.08 -7.44 -21.09
CA GLY A 397 8.12 -7.45 -22.55
C GLY A 397 8.03 -8.83 -23.18
N PRO A 398 7.86 -8.87 -24.51
CA PRO A 398 7.39 -10.05 -25.23
C PRO A 398 8.39 -11.22 -25.27
N GLY A 399 9.70 -10.98 -25.09
CA GLY A 399 10.69 -12.05 -25.00
C GLY A 399 10.55 -12.92 -23.74
N VAL A 400 10.25 -12.30 -22.59
CA VAL A 400 9.98 -13.02 -21.35
C VAL A 400 8.66 -13.78 -21.47
N LEU A 401 7.62 -13.17 -22.04
CA LEU A 401 6.34 -13.83 -22.27
C LEU A 401 6.48 -15.06 -23.18
N GLN A 402 7.27 -14.95 -24.26
CA GLN A 402 7.55 -16.04 -25.18
C GLN A 402 8.19 -17.23 -24.45
N GLU A 403 9.24 -16.99 -23.67
CA GLU A 403 9.93 -18.06 -22.95
C GLU A 403 9.09 -18.59 -21.78
N PHE A 404 8.37 -17.75 -21.05
CA PHE A 404 7.46 -18.20 -19.98
C PHE A 404 6.40 -19.16 -20.53
N LYS A 405 5.75 -18.79 -21.63
CA LYS A 405 4.76 -19.66 -22.31
C LYS A 405 5.38 -21.00 -22.70
N LYS A 406 6.56 -20.99 -23.31
CA LYS A 406 7.29 -22.20 -23.73
C LYS A 406 7.64 -23.11 -22.53
N GLN A 407 8.13 -22.55 -21.44
CA GLN A 407 8.47 -23.30 -20.22
C GLN A 407 7.20 -23.89 -19.56
N MET A 408 6.09 -23.16 -19.53
CA MET A 408 4.80 -23.67 -19.04
C MET A 408 4.27 -24.83 -19.89
N GLU A 409 4.38 -24.73 -21.22
CA GLU A 409 3.99 -25.81 -22.15
C GLU A 409 4.81 -27.07 -21.97
N GLN A 410 6.12 -26.95 -21.70
CA GLN A 410 6.99 -28.08 -21.37
C GLN A 410 6.58 -28.79 -20.07
N LYS A 411 5.94 -28.05 -19.15
CA LYS A 411 5.39 -28.58 -17.90
C LYS A 411 3.95 -29.09 -18.05
N GLY A 412 3.38 -29.07 -19.26
CA GLY A 412 2.04 -29.57 -19.54
C GLY A 412 0.91 -28.55 -19.31
N TYR A 413 1.25 -27.29 -19.04
CA TYR A 413 0.27 -26.21 -18.86
C TYR A 413 0.08 -25.41 -20.15
N LYS A 414 -1.10 -24.79 -20.30
CA LYS A 414 -1.40 -23.93 -21.45
C LYS A 414 -1.85 -22.55 -20.97
N ILE A 415 -1.44 -21.52 -21.69
CA ILE A 415 -2.00 -20.18 -21.52
C ILE A 415 -3.14 -20.04 -22.53
N ARG A 416 -4.38 -19.91 -22.04
CA ARG A 416 -5.55 -19.76 -22.91
C ARG A 416 -5.53 -18.39 -23.58
N GLU A 417 -6.01 -18.35 -24.83
CA GLU A 417 -6.27 -17.10 -25.52
C GLU A 417 -7.63 -16.56 -25.07
N THR A 418 -7.60 -15.46 -24.31
CA THR A 418 -8.75 -14.73 -23.77
C THR A 418 -8.72 -13.29 -24.28
N SER A 419 -9.76 -12.49 -24.00
CA SER A 419 -9.74 -11.05 -24.30
C SER A 419 -8.52 -10.35 -23.72
N GLU A 420 -8.07 -10.77 -22.53
CA GLU A 420 -6.98 -10.12 -21.80
C GLU A 420 -5.58 -10.61 -22.23
N THR A 421 -5.46 -11.87 -22.65
CA THR A 421 -4.16 -12.50 -23.00
C THR A 421 -3.87 -12.50 -24.50
N LYS A 422 -4.86 -12.31 -25.37
CA LYS A 422 -4.73 -12.44 -26.83
C LYS A 422 -3.63 -11.57 -27.44
N GLU A 423 -3.57 -10.30 -27.06
CA GLU A 423 -2.54 -9.38 -27.52
C GLU A 423 -1.14 -9.80 -27.04
N LEU A 424 -1.02 -10.14 -25.75
CA LEU A 424 0.24 -10.60 -25.16
C LEU A 424 0.77 -11.88 -25.84
N ILE A 425 -0.12 -12.84 -26.14
CA ILE A 425 0.24 -14.07 -26.86
C ILE A 425 0.70 -13.75 -28.28
N ARG A 426 0.01 -12.87 -28.99
CA ARG A 426 0.38 -12.44 -30.34
C ARG A 426 1.76 -11.80 -30.35
N ASP A 427 2.02 -10.91 -29.40
CA ASP A 427 3.27 -10.17 -29.30
C ASP A 427 4.43 -11.11 -28.93
N ALA A 428 4.20 -12.05 -28.00
CA ALA A 428 5.14 -13.12 -27.66
C ALA A 428 5.44 -14.04 -28.86
N LYS A 429 4.43 -14.38 -29.66
CA LYS A 429 4.60 -15.23 -30.85
C LYS A 429 5.42 -14.53 -31.95
N ASN A 430 5.23 -13.22 -32.11
CA ASN A 430 5.89 -12.44 -33.15
C ASN A 430 7.26 -11.90 -32.73
N TYR A 431 7.62 -12.05 -31.46
CA TYR A 431 8.89 -11.56 -30.93
C TYR A 431 10.09 -12.24 -31.58
N ARG A 432 11.07 -11.42 -31.94
CA ARG A 432 12.40 -11.84 -32.38
C ARG A 432 13.44 -11.22 -31.44
N PRO A 433 14.29 -12.03 -30.79
CA PRO A 433 15.33 -11.50 -29.92
C PRO A 433 16.26 -10.53 -30.66
N ILE A 434 16.64 -9.45 -29.98
CA ILE A 434 17.57 -8.45 -30.52
C ILE A 434 18.96 -9.05 -30.75
N ASN A 435 19.40 -9.91 -29.83
CA ASN A 435 20.63 -10.66 -29.90
C ASN A 435 20.51 -11.97 -29.09
N SER A 436 21.50 -12.85 -29.22
CA SER A 436 21.52 -14.14 -28.53
C SER A 436 21.68 -14.04 -27.02
N PHE A 437 22.25 -12.93 -26.52
CA PHE A 437 22.41 -12.69 -25.09
C PHE A 437 21.04 -12.39 -24.43
N ILE A 438 20.28 -11.43 -24.94
CA ILE A 438 18.92 -11.10 -24.45
C ILE A 438 17.98 -12.31 -24.53
N ALA A 439 18.12 -13.15 -25.57
CA ALA A 439 17.37 -14.40 -25.69
C ALA A 439 17.66 -15.35 -24.52
N LYS A 440 18.94 -15.60 -24.22
CA LYS A 440 19.37 -16.46 -23.09
C LYS A 440 18.92 -15.89 -21.75
N VAL A 441 18.96 -14.57 -21.59
CA VAL A 441 18.51 -13.91 -20.35
C VAL A 441 17.01 -14.10 -20.15
N SER A 442 16.21 -13.88 -21.21
CA SER A 442 14.76 -14.09 -21.16
C SER A 442 14.41 -15.54 -20.82
N GLU A 443 15.13 -16.50 -21.41
CA GLU A 443 14.95 -17.92 -21.13
C GLU A 443 15.30 -18.27 -19.68
N ALA A 444 16.48 -17.87 -19.19
CA ALA A 444 16.92 -18.15 -17.82
C ALA A 444 15.96 -17.55 -16.79
N TYR A 445 15.52 -16.31 -17.03
CA TYR A 445 14.56 -15.61 -16.19
C TYR A 445 13.21 -16.33 -16.16
N ALA A 446 12.63 -16.63 -17.32
CA ALA A 446 11.35 -17.34 -17.41
C ALA A 446 11.42 -18.74 -16.79
N ARG A 447 12.53 -19.46 -16.97
CA ARG A 447 12.74 -20.76 -16.36
C ARG A 447 12.77 -20.67 -14.84
N ALA A 448 13.46 -19.67 -14.28
CA ALA A 448 13.50 -19.46 -12.84
C ALA A 448 12.09 -19.19 -12.27
N LEU A 449 11.29 -18.36 -12.96
CA LEU A 449 9.90 -18.10 -12.59
C LEU A 449 9.05 -19.37 -12.61
N VAL A 450 9.10 -20.16 -13.70
CA VAL A 450 8.32 -21.39 -13.81
C VAL A 450 8.75 -22.43 -12.77
N THR A 451 10.06 -22.55 -12.50
CA THR A 451 10.57 -23.46 -11.46
C THR A 451 10.05 -23.07 -10.08
N SER A 452 10.09 -21.77 -9.77
CA SER A 452 9.61 -21.27 -8.47
C SER A 452 8.10 -21.40 -8.33
N PHE A 453 7.34 -21.12 -9.39
CA PHE A 453 5.88 -21.12 -9.37
C PHE A 453 5.28 -22.52 -9.46
N VAL A 454 5.75 -23.35 -10.38
CA VAL A 454 5.20 -24.68 -10.64
C VAL A 454 5.82 -25.73 -9.73
N ASP A 455 7.14 -25.75 -9.63
CA ASP A 455 7.85 -26.80 -8.87
C ASP A 455 7.98 -26.45 -7.38
N LYS A 456 7.70 -25.19 -7.01
CA LYS A 456 7.84 -24.69 -5.63
C LYS A 456 9.28 -24.81 -5.10
N GLU A 457 10.25 -24.60 -5.98
CA GLU A 457 11.70 -24.72 -5.70
C GLU A 457 12.44 -23.38 -5.89
N SER A 458 12.03 -22.32 -5.20
CA SER A 458 12.59 -20.96 -5.43
C SER A 458 14.08 -20.87 -5.13
N SER A 459 14.57 -21.56 -4.10
CA SER A 459 16.01 -21.58 -3.79
C SER A 459 16.85 -22.16 -4.93
N LYS A 460 16.35 -23.23 -5.58
CA LYS A 460 17.03 -23.85 -6.72
C LYS A 460 16.95 -22.96 -7.96
N ALA A 461 15.79 -22.35 -8.20
CA ALA A 461 15.60 -21.39 -9.28
C ALA A 461 16.58 -20.21 -9.17
N LYS A 462 16.72 -19.64 -7.95
CA LYS A 462 17.64 -18.55 -7.65
C LYS A 462 19.10 -18.94 -7.88
N THR A 463 19.52 -20.10 -7.39
CA THR A 463 20.90 -20.60 -7.63
C THR A 463 21.17 -20.79 -9.11
N ALA A 464 20.25 -21.41 -9.85
CA ALA A 464 20.40 -21.63 -11.28
C ALA A 464 20.46 -20.33 -12.09
N LEU A 465 19.67 -19.32 -11.72
CA LEU A 465 19.66 -18.01 -12.35
C LEU A 465 21.00 -17.28 -12.14
N ARG A 466 21.47 -17.22 -10.88
CA ARG A 466 22.73 -16.54 -10.52
C ARG A 466 23.98 -17.14 -11.16
N MET A 467 23.96 -18.45 -11.45
CA MET A 467 25.04 -19.10 -12.18
C MET A 467 25.13 -18.69 -13.65
N GLN A 468 24.05 -18.17 -14.21
CA GLN A 468 23.99 -17.80 -15.63
C GLN A 468 24.14 -16.30 -15.82
N ILE A 469 23.38 -15.49 -15.08
CA ILE A 469 23.25 -14.04 -15.27
C ILE A 469 23.10 -13.34 -13.91
N THR A 470 23.63 -12.13 -13.79
CA THR A 470 23.39 -11.26 -12.62
C THR A 470 22.71 -9.96 -13.03
N SER A 471 21.92 -9.36 -12.14
CA SER A 471 21.30 -8.06 -12.40
C SER A 471 22.34 -6.98 -12.71
N LYS A 472 23.50 -7.00 -12.05
CA LYS A 472 24.62 -6.07 -12.27
C LYS A 472 25.08 -6.06 -13.74
N SER A 473 25.30 -7.24 -14.32
CA SER A 473 25.76 -7.35 -15.72
C SER A 473 24.78 -6.75 -16.73
N LEU A 474 23.48 -6.73 -16.41
CA LEU A 474 22.45 -6.15 -17.25
C LEU A 474 22.35 -4.64 -17.12
N PHE A 475 22.61 -4.10 -15.92
CA PHE A 475 22.67 -2.66 -15.73
C PHE A 475 23.91 -2.04 -16.39
N GLU A 476 25.04 -2.74 -16.40
CA GLU A 476 26.23 -2.32 -17.15
C GLU A 476 25.91 -2.14 -18.65
N ILE A 477 25.19 -3.09 -19.27
CA ILE A 477 24.73 -2.98 -20.66
C ILE A 477 23.68 -1.88 -20.85
N ALA A 478 22.79 -1.69 -19.87
CA ALA A 478 21.77 -0.64 -19.91
C ALA A 478 22.39 0.77 -19.93
N ASP A 479 23.54 0.95 -19.28
CA ASP A 479 24.24 2.23 -19.20
C ASP A 479 25.04 2.55 -20.48
N GLU A 480 25.30 1.55 -21.35
CA GLU A 480 26.01 1.73 -22.62
C GLU A 480 25.16 2.39 -23.72
N ASN A 481 23.85 2.62 -23.48
CA ASN A 481 22.89 3.22 -24.41
C ASN A 481 22.86 2.57 -25.81
N ALA A 482 23.20 1.28 -25.87
CA ALA A 482 23.07 0.41 -27.04
C ALA A 482 21.60 0.05 -27.33
N ARG A 483 21.37 -0.59 -28.49
CA ARG A 483 20.03 -0.97 -28.99
C ARG A 483 19.24 -1.87 -28.03
N ASP A 484 19.91 -2.60 -27.15
CA ASP A 484 19.33 -3.52 -26.16
C ASP A 484 19.21 -2.92 -24.75
N SER A 485 19.66 -1.69 -24.52
CA SER A 485 19.72 -1.06 -23.19
C SER A 485 18.38 -1.05 -22.46
N GLN A 486 17.28 -0.74 -23.16
CA GLN A 486 15.95 -0.72 -22.55
C GLN A 486 15.48 -2.12 -22.11
N PHE A 487 15.82 -3.16 -22.89
CA PHE A 487 15.48 -4.55 -22.55
C PHE A 487 16.37 -5.06 -21.42
N ALA A 488 17.66 -4.76 -21.47
CA ALA A 488 18.62 -5.07 -20.41
C ALA A 488 18.20 -4.44 -19.08
N ALA A 489 17.78 -3.16 -19.08
CA ALA A 489 17.27 -2.49 -17.89
C ALA A 489 16.00 -3.14 -17.32
N LYS A 490 15.04 -3.50 -18.18
CA LYS A 490 13.79 -4.19 -17.76
C LYS A 490 14.08 -5.56 -17.16
N LEU A 491 14.97 -6.34 -17.79
CA LEU A 491 15.38 -7.66 -17.30
C LEU A 491 16.22 -7.56 -16.02
N GLY A 492 17.14 -6.59 -15.96
CA GLY A 492 17.98 -6.35 -14.79
C GLY A 492 17.16 -6.03 -13.54
N ARG A 493 16.10 -5.23 -13.68
CA ARG A 493 15.14 -4.99 -12.59
C ARG A 493 14.43 -6.27 -12.14
N GLY A 494 13.90 -7.07 -13.09
CA GLY A 494 13.21 -8.32 -12.76
C GLY A 494 14.13 -9.33 -12.07
N ILE A 495 15.35 -9.50 -12.59
CA ILE A 495 16.36 -10.39 -12.00
C ILE A 495 16.76 -9.91 -10.61
N ARG A 496 16.96 -8.60 -10.41
CA ARG A 496 17.24 -8.04 -9.09
C ARG A 496 16.11 -8.37 -8.11
N MET A 497 14.85 -8.22 -8.51
CA MET A 497 13.71 -8.58 -7.67
C MET A 497 13.73 -10.08 -7.31
N LEU A 498 13.95 -10.98 -8.27
CA LEU A 498 14.08 -12.41 -7.95
C LEU A 498 15.29 -12.72 -7.06
N GLU A 499 16.41 -12.02 -7.23
CA GLU A 499 17.60 -12.19 -6.39
C GLU A 499 17.38 -11.73 -4.94
N GLU A 500 16.51 -10.74 -4.74
CA GLU A 500 16.16 -10.18 -3.43
C GLU A 500 15.02 -10.92 -2.74
N LEU A 501 14.04 -11.43 -3.49
CA LEU A 501 12.76 -11.91 -2.96
C LEU A 501 12.59 -13.44 -2.96
N LEU A 502 13.28 -14.16 -3.85
CA LEU A 502 13.49 -15.61 -3.75
C LEU A 502 14.74 -15.91 -2.92
#